data_AF-A0A955EKA0-F1
#
_entry.id   AF-A0A955EKA0-F1
#
_cell.length_a   1.000
_cell.length_b   1.000
_cell.length_c   1.000
_cell.angle_alpha   90.00
_cell.angle_beta   90.00
_cell.angle_gamma   90.00
#
_symmetry.space_group_name_H-M   'P 1'
#
loop_
_entity.id
_entity.type
_entity.pdbx_description
1 polymer ?
#
loop_
_entity_poly.entity_id
_entity_poly.type
_entity_poly.pdbx_seq_one_letter_code
_entity_poly.pdbx_strand_id
1 'polypeptide(L)'
;MQSIANSYIRYFNTKYERRGPLFESRYKSLLIETQPYLEHITRYIHLNPKDWQTYKYSSLPYYLNEESPEWFKPEKILELFDGESYLEFMKDYEDHKAMLDEIKYELAD
;
A
#
# COMPACT_ATOMS: atom_id res chain seq x y z
N MET A 1 13.32 -2.81 9.23
CA MET A 1 12.00 -3.25 9.74
C MET A 1 12.00 -3.80 11.16
N GLN A 2 13.03 -4.55 11.61
CA GLN A 2 13.05 -5.13 12.96
C GLN A 2 12.86 -4.12 14.10
N SER A 3 13.54 -2.97 14.04
CA SER A 3 13.41 -1.91 15.07
C SER A 3 11.98 -1.39 15.20
N ILE A 4 11.35 -1.00 14.08
CA ILE A 4 9.97 -0.49 14.04
C ILE A 4 9.00 -1.55 14.59
N ALA A 5 9.10 -2.79 14.10
CA ALA A 5 8.23 -3.88 14.55
C ALA A 5 8.39 -4.14 16.05
N ASN A 6 9.61 -4.22 16.57
CA ASN A 6 9.89 -4.45 17.98
C ASN A 6 9.36 -3.31 18.87
N SER A 7 9.58 -2.07 18.46
CA SER A 7 9.09 -0.89 19.17
C SER A 7 7.56 -0.91 19.24
N TYR A 8 6.89 -1.22 18.13
CA TYR A 8 5.43 -1.32 18.11
C TYR A 8 4.90 -2.50 18.92
N ILE A 9 5.52 -3.69 18.84
CA ILE A 9 5.16 -4.86 19.66
C ILE A 9 5.23 -4.50 21.15
N ARG A 10 6.34 -3.87 21.59
CA ARG A 10 6.52 -3.47 22.99
C ARG A 10 5.44 -2.47 23.41
N TYR A 11 5.20 -1.44 22.61
CA TYR A 11 4.14 -0.46 22.87
C TYR A 11 2.77 -1.13 23.02
N PHE A 12 2.39 -1.96 22.04
CA PHE A 12 1.08 -2.60 21.98
C PHE A 12 0.88 -3.57 23.14
N ASN A 13 1.86 -4.44 23.40
CA ASN A 13 1.77 -5.42 24.49
C ASN A 13 1.68 -4.74 25.86
N THR A 14 2.45 -3.68 26.11
CA THR A 14 2.36 -2.90 27.35
C THR A 14 1.01 -2.19 27.48
N LYS A 15 0.51 -1.57 26.41
CA LYS A 15 -0.76 -0.82 26.43
C LYS A 15 -1.98 -1.69 26.69
N TYR A 16 -1.98 -2.92 26.17
CA TYR A 16 -3.12 -3.83 26.21
C TYR A 16 -2.89 -5.04 27.13
N GLU A 17 -1.85 -5.01 27.96
CA GLU A 17 -1.48 -6.08 28.90
C GLU A 17 -1.33 -7.47 28.25
N ARG A 18 -0.94 -7.49 26.97
CA ARG A 18 -0.74 -8.72 26.20
C ARG A 18 0.68 -9.25 26.33
N ARG A 19 0.83 -10.53 26.07
CA ARG A 19 2.13 -11.21 25.99
C ARG A 19 2.23 -11.97 24.67
N GLY A 20 3.46 -12.14 24.19
CA GLY A 20 3.75 -12.91 22.98
C GLY A 20 3.88 -12.07 21.70
N PRO A 21 3.98 -12.75 20.54
CA PRO A 21 4.13 -12.09 19.25
C PRO A 21 2.86 -11.33 18.85
N LEU A 22 3.03 -10.21 18.14
CA LEU A 22 1.93 -9.45 17.54
C LEU A 22 1.81 -9.73 16.03
N PHE A 23 2.94 -9.81 15.34
CA PHE A 23 2.98 -10.10 13.91
C PHE A 23 3.07 -11.61 13.68
N GLU A 24 2.33 -12.10 12.69
CA GLU A 24 2.26 -13.53 12.34
C GLU A 24 3.58 -14.06 11.77
N SER A 25 4.27 -13.26 10.94
CA SER A 25 5.52 -13.68 10.29
C SER A 25 6.51 -12.52 10.16
N ARG A 26 7.73 -12.85 9.71
CA ARG A 26 8.77 -11.85 9.46
C ARG A 26 8.38 -10.97 8.26
N TYR A 27 8.74 -9.69 8.33
CA TYR A 27 8.62 -8.78 7.19
C TYR A 27 9.33 -9.36 5.96
N LYS A 28 8.65 -9.29 4.81
CA LYS A 28 9.18 -9.70 3.52
C LYS A 28 9.63 -8.46 2.74
N SER A 29 10.72 -8.59 1.99
CA SER A 29 11.25 -7.54 1.12
C SER A 29 11.56 -8.12 -0.25
N LEU A 30 11.21 -7.39 -1.30
CA LEU A 30 11.63 -7.67 -2.66
C LEU A 30 12.20 -6.39 -3.26
N LEU A 31 13.25 -6.52 -4.09
CA LEU A 31 13.78 -5.40 -4.84
C LEU A 31 12.85 -5.09 -6.01
N ILE A 32 12.62 -3.79 -6.25
CA ILE A 32 11.91 -3.31 -7.44
C ILE A 32 12.97 -2.91 -8.46
N GLU A 33 13.06 -3.66 -9.56
CA GLU A 33 14.13 -3.51 -10.55
C GLU A 33 13.63 -2.86 -11.86
N THR A 34 12.31 -2.77 -12.06
CA THR A 34 11.71 -2.27 -13.29
C THR A 34 10.60 -1.27 -13.00
N GLN A 35 10.43 -0.31 -13.91
CA GLN A 35 9.35 0.67 -13.82
C GLN A 35 7.95 0.04 -13.86
N PRO A 36 7.64 -0.91 -14.78
CA PRO A 36 6.33 -1.57 -14.77
C PRO A 36 6.01 -2.28 -13.44
N TYR A 37 7.04 -2.82 -12.78
CA TYR A 37 6.85 -3.43 -11.46
C TYR A 37 6.55 -2.37 -10.38
N LEU A 38 7.21 -1.22 -10.43
CA LEU A 38 6.93 -0.09 -9.52
C LEU A 38 5.49 0.44 -9.69
N GLU A 39 5.04 0.61 -10.94
CA GLU A 39 3.67 1.03 -11.29
C GLU A 39 2.65 0.03 -10.73
N HIS A 40 2.89 -1.27 -10.95
CA HIS A 40 2.01 -2.32 -10.44
C HIS A 40 1.93 -2.33 -8.90
N ILE A 41 3.06 -2.23 -8.21
CA ILE A 41 3.10 -2.20 -6.72
C ILE A 41 2.39 -0.95 -6.18
N THR A 42 2.50 0.17 -6.87
CA THR A 42 1.81 1.41 -6.51
C THR A 42 0.28 1.22 -6.53
N ARG A 43 -0.26 0.66 -7.63
CA ARG A 43 -1.67 0.28 -7.74
C ARG A 43 -2.08 -0.72 -6.66
N TYR A 44 -1.28 -1.77 -6.48
CA TYR A 44 -1.54 -2.82 -5.49
C TYR A 44 -1.71 -2.25 -4.07
N ILE A 45 -0.84 -1.34 -3.64
CA ILE A 45 -0.90 -0.75 -2.30
C ILE A 45 -2.17 0.08 -2.13
N HIS A 46 -2.44 1.01 -3.06
CA HIS A 46 -3.54 1.96 -2.90
C HIS A 46 -4.91 1.32 -3.16
N LEU A 47 -5.03 0.32 -4.04
CA LEU A 47 -6.30 -0.38 -4.32
C LEU A 47 -6.62 -1.51 -3.33
N ASN A 48 -5.70 -1.85 -2.42
CA ASN A 48 -5.92 -2.95 -1.46
C ASN A 48 -7.17 -2.75 -0.57
N PRO A 49 -7.48 -1.54 -0.04
CA PRO A 49 -8.74 -1.30 0.64
C PRO A 49 -9.93 -1.42 -0.33
N LYS A 50 -11.08 -1.93 0.15
CA LYS A 50 -12.30 -2.01 -0.68
C LYS A 50 -12.82 -0.62 -1.06
N ASP A 51 -12.72 0.32 -0.13
CA ASP A 51 -13.12 1.72 -0.24
C ASP A 51 -11.89 2.62 -0.51
N TRP A 52 -11.02 2.19 -1.43
CA TRP A 52 -9.69 2.77 -1.64
C TRP A 52 -9.66 4.29 -1.83
N GLN A 53 -10.68 4.87 -2.48
CA GLN A 53 -10.78 6.31 -2.71
C GLN A 53 -11.01 7.12 -1.43
N THR A 54 -11.70 6.54 -0.44
CA THR A 54 -12.06 7.20 0.81
C THR A 54 -11.29 6.66 2.03
N TYR A 55 -10.38 5.71 1.80
CA TYR A 55 -9.70 5.01 2.88
C TYR A 55 -8.68 5.92 3.58
N LYS A 56 -9.03 6.41 4.77
CA LYS A 56 -8.24 7.36 5.56
C LYS A 56 -6.82 6.94 5.93
N TYR A 57 -6.51 5.64 5.90
CA TYR A 57 -5.20 5.11 6.26
C TYR A 57 -4.38 4.75 5.02
N SER A 58 -4.53 5.55 3.97
CA SER A 58 -3.79 5.48 2.72
C SER A 58 -2.95 6.74 2.53
N SER A 59 -1.84 6.62 1.81
CA SER A 59 -1.10 7.79 1.30
C SER A 59 -1.69 8.33 0.01
N LEU A 60 -2.68 7.66 -0.60
CA LEU A 60 -3.34 8.08 -1.84
C LEU A 60 -3.73 9.57 -1.88
N PRO A 61 -4.29 10.18 -0.82
CA PRO A 61 -4.70 11.58 -0.89
C PRO A 61 -3.53 12.52 -1.24
N TYR A 62 -2.33 12.23 -0.73
CA TYR A 62 -1.10 12.96 -1.04
C TYR A 62 -0.66 12.84 -2.52
N TYR A 63 -1.07 11.78 -3.22
CA TYR A 63 -0.83 11.64 -4.66
C TYR A 63 -1.89 12.36 -5.50
N LEU A 64 -3.08 12.61 -4.95
CA LEU A 64 -4.21 13.23 -5.67
C LEU A 64 -4.23 14.76 -5.58
N ASN A 65 -3.14 15.37 -5.11
CA ASN A 65 -2.99 16.80 -4.83
C ASN A 65 -3.61 17.29 -3.51
N GLU A 66 -3.77 16.43 -2.50
CA GLU A 66 -3.90 16.92 -1.12
C GLU A 66 -2.54 17.35 -0.56
N GLU A 67 -2.55 18.27 0.42
CA GLU A 67 -1.31 18.74 1.06
C GLU A 67 -0.52 17.57 1.64
N SER A 68 0.69 17.36 1.11
CA SER A 68 1.61 16.34 1.57
C SER A 68 2.45 16.86 2.74
N PRO A 69 2.65 16.06 3.80
CA PRO A 69 3.63 16.39 4.84
C PRO A 69 5.04 16.54 4.25
N GLU A 70 5.87 17.43 4.80
CA GLU A 70 7.23 17.72 4.29
C GLU A 70 8.13 16.47 4.15
N TRP A 71 7.94 15.48 5.02
CA TRP A 71 8.70 14.23 4.98
C TRP A 71 8.22 13.25 3.92
N PHE A 72 7.02 13.45 3.35
CA PHE A 72 6.43 12.60 2.34
C PHE A 72 6.67 13.19 0.95
N LYS A 73 7.24 12.37 0.05
CA LYS A 73 7.72 12.81 -1.26
C LYS A 73 7.10 11.97 -2.39
N PRO A 74 5.85 12.26 -2.81
CA PRO A 74 5.18 11.52 -3.87
C PRO A 74 5.77 11.79 -5.27
N GLU A 75 6.58 12.84 -5.42
CA GLU A 75 7.07 13.36 -6.71
C GLU A 75 7.78 12.28 -7.52
N LYS A 76 8.60 11.44 -6.87
CA LYS A 76 9.33 10.35 -7.55
C LYS A 76 8.43 9.37 -8.32
N ILE A 77 7.20 9.19 -7.86
CA ILE A 77 6.22 8.33 -8.50
C ILE A 77 5.38 9.15 -9.47
N LEU A 78 4.95 10.36 -9.08
CA LEU A 78 4.17 11.24 -9.94
C LEU A 78 4.91 11.64 -11.22
N GLU A 79 6.24 11.80 -11.16
CA GLU A 79 7.12 12.06 -12.29
C GLU A 79 7.10 10.93 -13.35
N LEU A 80 6.68 9.71 -13.00
CA LEU A 80 6.59 8.60 -13.96
C LEU A 80 5.45 8.76 -14.96
N PHE A 81 4.48 9.63 -14.66
CA PHE A 81 3.23 9.73 -15.41
C PHE A 81 3.21 10.88 -16.43
N ASP A 82 4.30 11.65 -16.61
CA ASP A 82 4.42 12.72 -17.64
C ASP A 82 3.20 13.68 -17.75
N GLY A 83 2.51 13.93 -16.64
CA GLY A 83 1.31 14.79 -16.59
C GLY A 83 -0.02 14.05 -16.81
N GLU A 84 -0.01 12.73 -16.98
CA GLU A 84 -1.20 11.90 -16.91
C GLU A 84 -1.81 11.89 -15.50
N SER A 85 -3.11 11.69 -15.44
CA SER A 85 -3.85 11.68 -14.18
C SER A 85 -3.53 10.41 -13.39
N TYR A 86 -2.92 10.60 -12.22
CA TYR A 86 -2.69 9.50 -11.28
C TYR A 86 -4.00 8.80 -10.89
N LEU A 87 -5.10 9.53 -10.76
CA LEU A 87 -6.40 8.95 -10.47
C LEU A 87 -6.89 8.02 -11.59
N GLU A 88 -6.73 8.44 -12.84
CA GLU A 88 -7.13 7.60 -13.99
C GLU A 88 -6.22 6.39 -14.12
N PHE A 89 -4.93 6.54 -13.87
CA PHE A 89 -4.00 5.41 -13.74
C PHE A 89 -4.46 4.40 -12.68
N MET A 90 -5.01 4.85 -11.55
CA MET A 90 -5.54 3.95 -10.53
C MET A 90 -6.82 3.24 -10.97
N LYS A 91 -7.76 3.96 -11.59
CA LYS A 91 -9.05 3.41 -12.06
C LYS A 91 -8.89 2.39 -13.19
N ASP A 92 -7.94 2.60 -14.10
CA ASP A 92 -7.66 1.69 -15.22
C ASP A 92 -7.33 0.25 -14.76
N TYR A 93 -6.93 0.06 -13.50
CA TYR A 93 -6.62 -1.26 -12.95
C TYR A 93 -7.79 -1.92 -12.20
N GLU A 94 -8.92 -1.24 -11.98
CA GLU A 94 -10.02 -1.74 -11.16
C GLU A 94 -10.60 -3.05 -11.71
N ASP A 95 -10.83 -3.13 -13.02
CA ASP A 95 -11.36 -4.33 -13.68
C ASP A 95 -10.39 -5.51 -13.57
N HIS A 96 -9.11 -5.26 -13.81
CA HIS A 96 -8.08 -6.28 -13.69
C HIS A 96 -7.94 -6.77 -12.24
N LYS A 97 -8.04 -5.87 -11.26
CA LYS A 97 -8.06 -6.24 -9.84
C LYS A 97 -9.30 -7.08 -9.50
N ALA A 98 -10.47 -6.70 -9.99
CA ALA A 98 -11.70 -7.46 -9.76
C ALA A 98 -11.58 -8.90 -10.29
N MET A 99 -11.02 -9.06 -11.49
CA MET A 99 -10.72 -10.37 -12.07
C MET A 99 -9.72 -11.16 -11.20
N LEU A 100 -8.65 -10.54 -10.71
CA LEU A 100 -7.68 -11.20 -9.83
C LEU A 100 -8.29 -11.62 -8.49
N ASP A 101 -9.17 -10.79 -7.92
CA ASP A 101 -9.88 -11.08 -6.68
C ASP A 101 -10.84 -12.28 -6.87
N GLU A 102 -11.49 -12.40 -8.03
CA GLU A 102 -12.32 -13.55 -8.41
C GLU A 102 -11.50 -14.84 -8.57
N ILE A 103 -10.40 -14.79 -9.35
CA ILE A 103 -9.49 -15.95 -9.52
C ILE A 103 -8.94 -16.40 -8.16
N LYS A 104 -8.57 -15.47 -7.29
CA LYS A 104 -8.06 -15.80 -5.95
C LYS A 104 -9.11 -16.50 -5.10
N TYR A 105 -10.38 -16.16 -5.26
CA TYR A 105 -11.47 -16.84 -4.58
C TYR A 105 -11.66 -18.26 -5.12
N GLU A 106 -11.64 -18.45 -6.45
CA GLU A 106 -11.76 -19.77 -7.09
C GLU A 106 -10.60 -20.72 -6.75
N LEU A 107 -9.38 -20.19 -6.60
CA LEU A 107 -8.18 -20.96 -6.26
C LEU A 107 -8.01 -21.22 -4.75
N ALA A 108 -8.87 -20.63 -3.91
CA ALA A 108 -8.81 -20.81 -2.47
C ALA A 108 -9.58 -22.04 -1.97
N ASP A 109 -10.34 -22.71 -2.86
CA ASP A 109 -10.97 -24.03 -2.68
C ASP A 109 -10.03 -25.17 -3.13
#